data_AF-A0A316WTE5-F1
#
_entry.id   AF-A0A316WTE5-F1
#
_cell.length_a   1.000
_cell.length_b   1.000
_cell.length_c   1.000
_cell.angle_alpha   90.00
_cell.angle_beta   90.00
_cell.angle_gamma   90.00
#
_symmetry.space_group_name_H-M   'P 1'
#
loop_
_entity.id
_entity.type
_entity.pdbx_description
1 polymer ?
#
loop_
_entity_poly.entity_id
_entity_poly.type
_entity_poly.pdbx_seq_one_letter_code
_entity_poly.pdbx_strand_id
1 'polypeptide(L)'
;MKVSDVNGDLALALSLSKVVTIDVETVTLTSTLSRELLYDATILGIGDLSVIKVVGNINPFDLQGTQRFTIKGVKIIVDKNNEKDIFKITGNGLGECINNTISCTITPVPEIIDAVGNTLLPQGKFTGVRLVSETSGVHNNNINVNIENCKNGIVMEAATADAWVTHNLFYGCYIKQFTGTAFSIQEGGSTSIINNIISDLRIVDLVEGNIEKTGIKLSGMANVFSNLQIFNDSKTGTFYWLDLSATDIRSYNNSFIGGGVEGLIKDETKMVDHYFNLNIVKRAHSLTEFDNKFAPIRYGKSFISNILDNNFNRIENYIGQNCSFERTSNGVKVTQTSQFGKFYVNLLEPSKYFGKYVTVTMKVKSSYKVFPVIVNSDVSFLHGTPNHTQDYEIISVSKRIDNNNLTQIGLVFDVNAPIGSTAEIDWIVVNEGRLSPNENVPNIPYKAKGTADIIATENKVIVNHGLPFTIPLDCINVSPTNNLGQAKKWWIDQSSEGKFSIFVDSAPGTGLAKFAWNIEY
;
A
#
# COMPACT_ATOMS: atom_id res chain seq x y z
N MET A 1 -40.04 -22.55 6.14
CA MET A 1 -40.77 -22.23 7.39
C MET A 1 -40.36 -20.85 7.87
N LYS A 2 -41.28 -20.04 8.38
CA LYS A 2 -40.93 -18.74 8.96
C LYS A 2 -40.64 -18.90 10.45
N VAL A 3 -39.71 -18.13 10.98
CA VAL A 3 -39.38 -18.17 12.42
C VAL A 3 -40.53 -17.58 13.25
N SER A 4 -41.31 -16.65 12.69
CA SER A 4 -42.55 -16.16 13.32
C SER A 4 -43.59 -17.25 13.57
N ASP A 5 -43.66 -18.28 12.71
CA ASP A 5 -44.59 -19.42 12.85
C ASP A 5 -44.32 -20.25 14.12
N VAL A 6 -43.11 -20.12 14.70
CA VAL A 6 -42.66 -20.83 15.91
C VAL A 6 -42.22 -19.87 17.02
N ASN A 7 -42.87 -18.69 17.10
CA ASN A 7 -42.67 -17.71 18.18
C ASN A 7 -41.21 -17.23 18.34
N GLY A 8 -40.44 -17.13 17.26
CA GLY A 8 -39.05 -16.64 17.36
C GLY A 8 -38.01 -17.73 17.63
N ASP A 9 -38.41 -18.99 17.82
CA ASP A 9 -37.49 -20.09 18.14
C ASP A 9 -36.86 -20.70 16.88
N LEU A 10 -35.62 -20.30 16.58
CA LEU A 10 -34.87 -20.81 15.43
C LEU A 10 -34.55 -22.30 15.54
N ALA A 11 -34.30 -22.83 16.74
CA ALA A 11 -33.99 -24.24 16.92
C ALA A 11 -35.22 -25.09 16.61
N LEU A 12 -36.40 -24.67 17.10
CA LEU A 12 -37.66 -25.31 16.77
C LEU A 12 -37.95 -25.21 15.26
N ALA A 13 -37.78 -24.03 14.64
CA ALA A 13 -37.96 -23.85 13.20
C ALA A 13 -37.10 -24.83 12.38
N LEU A 14 -35.82 -24.99 12.76
CA LEU A 14 -34.87 -25.88 12.09
C LEU A 14 -35.19 -27.37 12.32
N SER A 15 -35.80 -27.72 13.45
CA SER A 15 -36.24 -29.10 13.70
C SER A 15 -37.45 -29.49 12.85
N LEU A 16 -38.28 -28.51 12.47
CA LEU A 16 -39.47 -28.70 11.64
C LEU A 16 -39.21 -28.50 10.14
N SER A 17 -38.17 -27.75 9.76
CA SER A 17 -37.84 -27.48 8.36
C SER A 17 -36.37 -27.20 8.14
N LYS A 18 -35.80 -27.76 7.07
CA LYS A 18 -34.42 -27.45 6.63
C LYS A 18 -34.28 -26.12 5.91
N VAL A 19 -35.38 -25.48 5.52
CA VAL A 19 -35.36 -24.13 4.93
C VAL A 19 -36.14 -23.18 5.82
N VAL A 20 -35.42 -22.34 6.57
CA VAL A 20 -35.98 -21.42 7.56
C VAL A 20 -35.76 -19.98 7.12
N THR A 21 -36.80 -19.16 7.23
CA THR A 21 -36.77 -17.74 6.93
C THR A 21 -36.89 -16.94 8.23
N ILE A 22 -35.91 -16.09 8.51
CA ILE A 22 -35.94 -15.15 9.64
C ILE A 22 -36.76 -13.93 9.22
N ASP A 23 -38.06 -13.96 9.49
CA ASP A 23 -39.02 -12.92 9.16
C ASP A 23 -39.43 -12.04 10.35
N VAL A 24 -38.77 -12.24 11.49
CA VAL A 24 -38.89 -11.42 12.70
C VAL A 24 -37.69 -10.48 12.83
N GLU A 25 -37.87 -9.38 13.55
CA GLU A 25 -36.82 -8.37 13.75
C GLU A 25 -35.60 -8.93 14.49
N THR A 26 -35.79 -9.82 15.47
CA THR A 26 -34.66 -10.43 16.20
C THR A 26 -35.00 -11.83 16.70
N VAL A 27 -34.11 -12.77 16.43
CA VAL A 27 -34.07 -14.12 17.01
C VAL A 27 -32.92 -14.15 18.01
N THR A 28 -33.18 -14.58 19.25
CA THR A 28 -32.12 -14.70 20.27
C THR A 28 -31.65 -16.14 20.40
N LEU A 29 -30.35 -16.38 20.26
CA LEU A 29 -29.70 -17.65 20.55
C LEU A 29 -28.95 -17.57 21.88
N THR A 30 -29.35 -18.43 22.82
CA THR A 30 -28.70 -18.60 24.14
C THR A 30 -27.97 -19.93 24.27
N SER A 31 -28.03 -20.78 23.25
CA SER A 31 -27.37 -22.08 23.17
C SER A 31 -26.85 -22.36 21.76
N THR A 32 -25.84 -23.22 21.67
CA THR A 32 -25.32 -23.74 20.41
C THR A 32 -26.39 -24.57 19.69
N LEU A 33 -26.64 -24.28 18.41
CA LEU A 33 -27.50 -25.12 17.59
C LEU A 33 -26.81 -26.47 17.36
N SER A 34 -27.54 -27.56 17.57
CA SER A 34 -26.96 -28.90 17.43
C SER A 34 -26.63 -29.20 15.96
N ARG A 35 -25.68 -30.11 15.78
CA ARG A 35 -25.26 -30.61 14.49
C ARG A 35 -26.45 -31.09 13.63
N GLU A 36 -27.39 -31.79 14.25
CA GLU A 36 -28.55 -32.40 13.58
C GLU A 36 -29.49 -31.32 13.02
N LEU A 37 -29.61 -30.19 13.72
CA LEU A 37 -30.41 -29.06 13.26
C LEU A 37 -29.79 -28.41 12.02
N LEU A 38 -28.46 -28.22 12.04
CA LEU A 38 -27.74 -27.48 11.01
C LEU A 38 -27.44 -28.29 9.74
N TYR A 39 -27.50 -29.63 9.80
CA TYR A 39 -27.27 -30.48 8.65
C TYR A 39 -28.25 -30.19 7.50
N ASP A 40 -27.73 -29.82 6.33
CA ASP A 40 -28.48 -29.38 5.13
C ASP A 40 -29.43 -28.20 5.39
N ALA A 41 -29.18 -27.43 6.45
CA ALA A 41 -29.99 -26.28 6.79
C ALA A 41 -29.69 -25.08 5.88
N THR A 42 -30.76 -24.38 5.50
CA THR A 42 -30.75 -23.11 4.78
C THR A 42 -31.50 -22.07 5.61
N ILE A 43 -30.78 -21.07 6.11
CA ILE A 43 -31.31 -19.94 6.88
C ILE A 43 -31.29 -18.69 5.98
N LEU A 44 -32.46 -18.11 5.73
CA LEU A 44 -32.63 -16.96 4.86
C LEU A 44 -33.17 -15.76 5.64
N GLY A 45 -32.51 -14.61 5.56
CA GLY A 45 -33.08 -13.34 5.99
C GLY A 45 -33.93 -12.68 4.90
N ILE A 46 -34.89 -11.84 5.29
CA ILE A 46 -35.77 -11.06 4.41
C ILE A 46 -35.28 -9.62 4.23
N GLY A 47 -34.00 -9.35 4.49
CA GLY A 47 -33.37 -8.03 4.37
C GLY A 47 -32.60 -7.65 5.62
N ASP A 48 -32.32 -6.35 5.77
CA ASP A 48 -31.44 -5.82 6.83
C ASP A 48 -32.00 -5.98 8.25
N LEU A 49 -33.29 -6.30 8.37
CA LEU A 49 -33.99 -6.49 9.64
C LEU A 49 -33.91 -7.92 10.18
N SER A 50 -33.38 -8.89 9.42
CA SER A 50 -33.27 -10.27 9.88
C SER A 50 -32.06 -10.43 10.81
N VAL A 51 -32.28 -10.24 12.11
CA VAL A 51 -31.21 -10.28 13.12
C VAL A 51 -31.21 -11.59 13.91
N ILE A 52 -30.03 -12.20 14.06
CA ILE A 52 -29.74 -13.21 15.08
C ILE A 52 -28.88 -12.57 16.17
N LYS A 53 -29.39 -12.48 17.38
CA LYS A 53 -28.65 -12.03 18.56
C LYS A 53 -28.09 -13.24 19.31
N VAL A 54 -26.77 -13.34 19.40
CA VAL A 54 -26.05 -14.39 20.12
C VAL A 54 -25.74 -13.88 21.52
N VAL A 55 -26.30 -14.53 22.55
CA VAL A 55 -26.16 -14.13 23.95
C VAL A 55 -25.35 -15.18 24.71
N GLY A 56 -24.33 -14.72 25.44
CA GLY A 56 -23.41 -15.60 26.17
C GLY A 56 -22.20 -16.08 25.33
N ASN A 57 -21.42 -16.97 25.94
CA ASN A 57 -20.15 -17.46 25.40
C ASN A 57 -20.32 -18.81 24.68
N ILE A 58 -20.98 -18.79 23.52
CA ILE A 58 -21.39 -19.99 22.76
C ILE A 58 -20.86 -19.97 21.32
N ASN A 59 -20.64 -21.16 20.73
CA ASN A 59 -20.53 -21.32 19.27
C ASN A 59 -21.96 -21.43 18.72
N PRO A 60 -22.62 -20.38 18.21
CA PRO A 60 -24.02 -20.49 17.78
C PRO A 60 -24.18 -21.48 16.61
N PHE A 61 -23.19 -21.58 15.72
CA PHE A 61 -23.16 -22.50 14.58
C PHE A 61 -21.93 -23.42 14.67
N ASP A 62 -22.07 -24.55 15.36
CA ASP A 62 -21.04 -25.60 15.49
C ASP A 62 -21.36 -26.77 14.55
N LEU A 63 -20.72 -26.77 13.38
CA LEU A 63 -20.91 -27.71 12.28
C LEU A 63 -19.79 -28.75 12.30
N GLN A 64 -20.12 -30.05 12.20
CA GLN A 64 -19.13 -31.12 12.18
C GLN A 64 -19.34 -32.11 11.01
N GLY A 65 -18.29 -32.36 10.23
CA GLY A 65 -18.27 -33.27 9.08
C GLY A 65 -18.58 -32.59 7.73
N THR A 66 -18.93 -33.40 6.73
CA THR A 66 -19.24 -33.01 5.34
C THR A 66 -20.64 -32.39 5.19
N GLN A 67 -20.92 -31.35 5.96
CA GLN A 67 -22.25 -30.74 6.00
C GLN A 67 -22.35 -29.59 5.01
N ARG A 68 -23.51 -29.49 4.34
CA ARG A 68 -23.88 -28.27 3.63
C ARG A 68 -24.69 -27.41 4.58
N PHE A 69 -24.22 -26.21 4.82
CA PHE A 69 -24.96 -25.20 5.55
C PHE A 69 -25.01 -23.92 4.71
N THR A 70 -26.20 -23.34 4.61
CA THR A 70 -26.41 -22.06 3.93
C THR A 70 -27.01 -21.05 4.90
N ILE A 71 -26.37 -19.90 5.03
CA ILE A 71 -26.97 -18.70 5.65
C ILE A 71 -26.82 -17.51 4.72
N LYS A 72 -27.91 -16.79 4.44
CA LYS A 72 -27.91 -15.65 3.51
C LYS A 72 -28.75 -14.49 4.03
N GLY A 73 -28.20 -13.28 3.94
CA GLY A 73 -28.95 -12.03 4.20
C GLY A 73 -29.35 -11.86 5.66
N VAL A 74 -28.53 -12.37 6.59
CA VAL A 74 -28.78 -12.29 8.04
C VAL A 74 -27.71 -11.41 8.69
N LYS A 75 -28.13 -10.56 9.64
CA LYS A 75 -27.23 -9.83 10.54
C LYS A 75 -27.08 -10.60 11.85
N ILE A 76 -25.87 -10.89 12.28
CA ILE A 76 -25.55 -11.58 13.53
C ILE A 76 -24.96 -10.56 14.49
N ILE A 77 -25.64 -10.34 15.62
CA ILE A 77 -25.18 -9.47 16.70
C ILE A 77 -24.63 -10.34 17.82
N VAL A 78 -23.35 -10.17 18.15
CA VAL A 78 -22.64 -11.04 19.09
C VAL A 78 -22.42 -10.34 20.43
N ASP A 79 -22.75 -11.00 21.55
CA ASP A 79 -22.39 -10.53 22.89
C ASP A 79 -20.90 -10.18 22.98
N LYS A 80 -20.57 -9.02 23.58
CA LYS A 80 -19.20 -8.54 23.75
C LYS A 80 -18.30 -9.53 24.51
N ASN A 81 -18.90 -10.36 25.36
CA ASN A 81 -18.19 -11.34 26.17
C ASN A 81 -18.04 -12.69 25.46
N ASN A 82 -18.54 -12.83 24.23
CA ASN A 82 -18.37 -14.06 23.47
C ASN A 82 -16.92 -14.16 22.95
N GLU A 83 -16.22 -15.19 23.40
CA GLU A 83 -14.85 -15.53 23.01
C GLU A 83 -14.81 -16.74 22.06
N LYS A 84 -15.98 -17.29 21.70
CA LYS A 84 -16.14 -18.45 20.83
C LYS A 84 -16.19 -18.07 19.35
N ASP A 85 -16.09 -19.08 18.49
CA ASP A 85 -16.22 -18.88 17.04
C ASP A 85 -17.71 -18.77 16.69
N ILE A 86 -18.11 -17.83 15.83
CA ILE A 86 -19.52 -17.68 15.44
C ILE A 86 -19.92 -18.82 14.51
N PHE A 87 -19.11 -19.03 13.46
CA PHE A 87 -19.17 -20.23 12.64
C PHE A 87 -17.95 -21.08 12.93
N LYS A 88 -18.17 -22.23 13.55
CA LYS A 88 -17.15 -23.27 13.71
C LYS A 88 -17.52 -24.45 12.83
N ILE A 89 -16.79 -24.68 11.75
CA ILE A 89 -16.99 -25.85 10.88
C ILE A 89 -15.77 -26.75 10.99
N THR A 90 -15.97 -27.95 11.51
CA THR A 90 -14.90 -28.93 11.73
C THR A 90 -15.10 -30.18 10.89
N GLY A 91 -14.11 -30.56 10.09
CA GLY A 91 -14.11 -31.81 9.34
C GLY A 91 -13.57 -32.97 10.19
N ASN A 92 -14.36 -34.04 10.38
CA ASN A 92 -13.97 -35.18 11.22
C ASN A 92 -13.60 -36.43 10.38
N GLY A 93 -12.46 -37.06 10.71
CA GLY A 93 -12.08 -38.47 10.43
C GLY A 93 -11.84 -38.89 8.97
N LEU A 94 -12.70 -38.45 8.05
CA LEU A 94 -12.64 -38.60 6.58
C LEU A 94 -13.37 -37.44 5.88
N GLY A 95 -13.97 -36.52 6.66
CA GLY A 95 -14.87 -35.51 6.17
C GLY A 95 -14.16 -34.18 5.96
N GLU A 96 -14.12 -33.74 4.71
CA GLU A 96 -13.69 -32.40 4.33
C GLU A 96 -14.73 -31.34 4.78
N CYS A 97 -14.28 -30.11 5.07
CA CYS A 97 -15.17 -28.96 5.25
C CYS A 97 -15.60 -28.43 3.88
N ILE A 98 -16.75 -28.91 3.35
CA ILE A 98 -17.12 -28.68 1.94
C ILE A 98 -18.48 -28.04 1.73
N ASN A 99 -18.58 -27.25 0.65
CA ASN A 99 -19.85 -26.78 0.09
C ASN A 99 -20.69 -25.92 1.05
N ASN A 100 -20.07 -25.22 1.99
CA ASN A 100 -20.77 -24.27 2.85
C ASN A 100 -20.95 -22.94 2.13
N THR A 101 -22.10 -22.29 2.32
CA THR A 101 -22.36 -20.94 1.81
C THR A 101 -22.70 -20.02 2.98
N ILE A 102 -21.78 -19.13 3.34
CA ILE A 102 -21.96 -18.16 4.43
C ILE A 102 -22.01 -16.77 3.83
N SER A 103 -23.18 -16.13 3.89
CA SER A 103 -23.38 -14.74 3.48
C SER A 103 -24.12 -13.95 4.54
N CYS A 104 -23.39 -13.24 5.40
CA CYS A 104 -23.95 -12.53 6.55
C CYS A 104 -23.09 -11.35 7.00
N THR A 105 -23.66 -10.50 7.85
CA THR A 105 -22.92 -9.47 8.58
C THR A 105 -22.78 -9.91 10.03
N ILE A 106 -21.58 -9.89 10.61
CA ILE A 106 -21.27 -10.25 11.99
C ILE A 106 -20.70 -9.01 12.69
N THR A 107 -21.43 -8.50 13.67
CA THR A 107 -21.02 -7.34 14.46
C THR A 107 -21.18 -7.66 15.94
N PRO A 108 -20.26 -7.24 16.84
CA PRO A 108 -20.56 -7.27 18.26
C PRO A 108 -21.77 -6.38 18.56
N VAL A 109 -22.39 -6.59 19.72
CA VAL A 109 -23.39 -5.67 20.27
C VAL A 109 -22.80 -4.25 20.26
N PRO A 110 -23.45 -3.26 19.60
CA PRO A 110 -22.96 -1.89 19.55
C PRO A 110 -22.78 -1.32 20.95
N GLU A 111 -21.75 -0.49 21.12
CA GLU A 111 -21.20 -0.24 22.44
C GLU A 111 -22.03 0.64 23.36
N ILE A 112 -21.74 0.43 24.64
CA ILE A 112 -22.06 1.27 25.77
C ILE A 112 -21.28 2.58 25.61
N ILE A 113 -21.98 3.71 25.65
CA ILE A 113 -21.36 5.03 25.76
C ILE A 113 -20.61 5.07 27.10
N ASP A 114 -19.32 5.39 27.09
CA ASP A 114 -18.56 5.54 28.34
C ASP A 114 -19.15 6.67 29.21
N ALA A 115 -18.70 6.79 30.46
CA ALA A 115 -19.22 7.82 31.36
C ALA A 115 -19.00 9.27 30.86
N VAL A 116 -18.20 9.46 29.81
CA VAL A 116 -17.82 10.75 29.24
C VAL A 116 -18.46 11.01 27.88
N GLY A 117 -19.31 10.11 27.38
CA GLY A 117 -19.99 10.28 26.10
C GLY A 117 -19.25 9.69 24.90
N ASN A 118 -18.10 9.05 25.08
CA ASN A 118 -17.38 8.45 23.96
C ASN A 118 -18.00 7.09 23.61
N THR A 119 -18.27 6.90 22.32
CA THR A 119 -18.44 5.57 21.75
C THR A 119 -17.06 4.94 21.71
N LEU A 120 -16.76 4.08 22.67
CA LEU A 120 -15.70 3.10 22.44
C LEU A 120 -16.13 2.24 21.22
N LEU A 121 -15.24 1.46 20.61
CA LEU A 121 -15.67 0.36 19.72
C LEU A 121 -15.37 -1.00 20.38
N PRO A 122 -16.35 -1.92 20.52
CA PRO A 122 -16.21 -2.98 21.51
C PRO A 122 -15.34 -4.01 20.86
N GLN A 123 -14.13 -4.21 21.37
CA GLN A 123 -13.23 -5.23 20.84
C GLN A 123 -13.82 -6.61 21.11
N GLY A 124 -14.50 -7.16 20.11
CA GLY A 124 -15.03 -8.51 20.16
C GLY A 124 -13.88 -9.49 20.30
N LYS A 125 -14.08 -10.48 21.16
CA LYS A 125 -13.09 -11.53 21.42
C LYS A 125 -13.30 -12.78 20.56
N PHE A 126 -14.35 -12.79 19.75
CA PHE A 126 -14.78 -13.91 18.92
C PHE A 126 -13.94 -14.05 17.64
N THR A 127 -13.99 -15.24 17.04
CA THR A 127 -13.63 -15.45 15.63
C THR A 127 -14.91 -15.41 14.79
N GLY A 128 -14.94 -14.66 13.69
CA GLY A 128 -16.13 -14.61 12.83
C GLY A 128 -16.41 -15.96 12.16
N VAL A 129 -15.47 -16.42 11.32
CA VAL A 129 -15.59 -17.71 10.63
C VAL A 129 -14.33 -18.53 10.87
N ARG A 130 -14.49 -19.75 11.41
CA ARG A 130 -13.42 -20.73 11.57
C ARG A 130 -13.78 -22.03 10.85
N LEU A 131 -12.93 -22.42 9.91
CA LEU A 131 -13.03 -23.66 9.16
C LEU A 131 -11.80 -24.51 9.49
N VAL A 132 -11.99 -25.64 10.16
CA VAL A 132 -10.90 -26.52 10.56
C VAL A 132 -11.10 -27.89 9.95
N SER A 133 -10.10 -28.44 9.27
CA SER A 133 -10.07 -29.85 8.92
C SER A 133 -8.90 -30.52 9.61
N GLU A 134 -9.21 -31.58 10.36
CA GLU A 134 -8.20 -32.38 11.05
C GLU A 134 -7.54 -33.44 10.15
N THR A 135 -8.11 -33.75 8.98
CA THR A 135 -7.69 -34.94 8.20
C THR A 135 -7.54 -34.70 6.70
N SER A 136 -8.53 -34.09 6.04
CA SER A 136 -8.60 -34.08 4.57
C SER A 136 -8.36 -32.70 3.96
N GLY A 137 -9.15 -31.70 4.36
CA GLY A 137 -9.01 -30.34 3.85
C GLY A 137 -10.26 -29.47 4.02
N VAL A 138 -10.11 -28.20 3.65
CA VAL A 138 -11.17 -27.18 3.59
C VAL A 138 -11.41 -26.85 2.11
N HIS A 139 -12.58 -27.21 1.58
CA HIS A 139 -12.86 -27.19 0.14
C HIS A 139 -14.12 -26.43 -0.24
N ASN A 140 -14.13 -25.76 -1.39
CA ASN A 140 -15.37 -25.37 -2.07
C ASN A 140 -16.38 -24.63 -1.18
N ASN A 141 -15.90 -23.81 -0.25
CA ASN A 141 -16.74 -22.96 0.58
C ASN A 141 -16.92 -21.61 -0.12
N ASN A 142 -18.13 -21.07 -0.07
CA ASN A 142 -18.46 -19.75 -0.56
C ASN A 142 -18.72 -18.81 0.62
N ILE A 143 -17.84 -17.84 0.81
CA ILE A 143 -17.84 -16.95 1.97
C ILE A 143 -17.95 -15.51 1.46
N ASN A 144 -19.01 -14.83 1.90
CA ASN A 144 -19.30 -13.42 1.63
C ASN A 144 -19.75 -12.77 2.94
N VAL A 145 -18.79 -12.39 3.77
CA VAL A 145 -19.06 -11.92 5.13
C VAL A 145 -18.56 -10.50 5.36
N ASN A 146 -19.35 -9.71 6.07
CA ASN A 146 -18.91 -8.47 6.69
C ASN A 146 -18.68 -8.75 8.19
N ILE A 147 -17.45 -8.66 8.69
CA ILE A 147 -17.11 -8.91 10.09
C ILE A 147 -16.51 -7.64 10.68
N GLU A 148 -17.12 -7.11 11.73
CA GLU A 148 -16.62 -5.93 12.44
C GLU A 148 -16.15 -6.27 13.86
N ASN A 149 -15.09 -5.61 14.33
CA ASN A 149 -14.65 -5.60 15.72
C ASN A 149 -14.46 -7.00 16.32
N CYS A 150 -13.70 -7.86 15.65
CA CYS A 150 -13.47 -9.26 16.05
C CYS A 150 -12.04 -9.52 16.53
N LYS A 151 -11.77 -10.63 17.21
CA LYS A 151 -10.39 -11.07 17.47
C LYS A 151 -9.76 -11.57 16.19
N ASN A 152 -10.45 -12.51 15.52
CA ASN A 152 -10.06 -13.02 14.22
C ASN A 152 -11.23 -12.93 13.24
N GLY A 153 -10.98 -12.53 12.00
CA GLY A 153 -12.03 -12.42 10.99
C GLY A 153 -12.39 -13.80 10.44
N ILE A 154 -11.58 -14.26 9.48
CA ILE A 154 -11.72 -15.59 8.87
C ILE A 154 -10.45 -16.40 9.12
N VAL A 155 -10.61 -17.62 9.63
CA VAL A 155 -9.52 -18.55 9.90
C VAL A 155 -9.82 -19.89 9.24
N MET A 156 -8.91 -20.35 8.40
CA MET A 156 -8.91 -21.69 7.81
C MET A 156 -7.69 -22.45 8.28
N GLU A 157 -7.89 -23.64 8.84
CA GLU A 157 -6.84 -24.48 9.39
C GLU A 157 -6.98 -25.92 8.85
N ALA A 158 -5.90 -26.43 8.28
CA ALA A 158 -5.74 -27.78 7.77
C ALA A 158 -4.56 -28.43 8.52
N ALA A 159 -4.86 -29.28 9.51
CA ALA A 159 -3.89 -29.63 10.56
C ALA A 159 -2.85 -30.69 10.17
N THR A 160 -3.14 -31.58 9.22
CA THR A 160 -2.24 -32.68 8.84
C THR A 160 -1.32 -32.31 7.69
N ALA A 161 -0.25 -33.08 7.53
CA ALA A 161 0.75 -32.88 6.48
C ALA A 161 0.19 -33.06 5.05
N ASP A 162 -0.99 -33.66 4.92
CA ASP A 162 -1.67 -33.90 3.64
C ASP A 162 -2.96 -33.08 3.52
N ALA A 163 -3.31 -32.27 4.53
CA ALA A 163 -4.52 -31.46 4.49
C ALA A 163 -4.31 -30.19 3.66
N TRP A 164 -5.33 -29.85 2.88
CA TRP A 164 -5.31 -28.77 1.91
C TRP A 164 -6.43 -27.77 2.15
N VAL A 165 -6.23 -26.51 1.77
CA VAL A 165 -7.27 -25.48 1.73
C VAL A 165 -7.39 -25.01 0.28
N THR A 166 -8.41 -25.47 -0.46
CA THR A 166 -8.47 -25.23 -1.91
C THR A 166 -9.87 -25.00 -2.45
N HIS A 167 -9.99 -24.24 -3.54
CA HIS A 167 -11.25 -23.88 -4.20
C HIS A 167 -12.26 -23.16 -3.31
N ASN A 168 -11.82 -22.50 -2.23
CA ASN A 168 -12.70 -21.63 -1.47
C ASN A 168 -12.86 -20.31 -2.23
N LEU A 169 -14.11 -19.86 -2.37
CA LEU A 169 -14.47 -18.59 -2.98
C LEU A 169 -14.76 -17.59 -1.87
N PHE A 170 -14.00 -16.50 -1.86
CA PHE A 170 -14.28 -15.33 -1.03
C PHE A 170 -14.70 -14.21 -1.96
N TYR A 171 -15.89 -13.66 -1.76
CA TYR A 171 -16.40 -12.58 -2.61
C TYR A 171 -17.09 -11.54 -1.75
N GLY A 172 -16.64 -10.28 -1.84
CA GLY A 172 -17.23 -9.17 -1.07
C GLY A 172 -16.98 -9.24 0.43
N CYS A 173 -15.94 -9.95 0.86
CA CYS A 173 -15.59 -10.05 2.28
C CYS A 173 -15.05 -8.71 2.79
N TYR A 174 -15.66 -8.18 3.85
CA TYR A 174 -15.23 -6.96 4.52
C TYR A 174 -14.89 -7.27 5.97
N ILE A 175 -13.64 -7.07 6.39
CA ILE A 175 -13.19 -7.34 7.76
C ILE A 175 -12.67 -6.03 8.34
N LYS A 176 -13.38 -5.49 9.33
CA LYS A 176 -13.10 -4.20 9.94
C LYS A 176 -12.73 -4.37 11.40
N GLN A 177 -11.65 -3.73 11.85
CA GLN A 177 -11.20 -3.65 13.24
C GLN A 177 -10.99 -5.00 13.91
N PHE A 178 -9.72 -5.37 14.14
CA PHE A 178 -9.40 -6.64 14.78
C PHE A 178 -8.20 -6.54 15.71
N THR A 179 -8.12 -7.48 16.66
CA THR A 179 -7.02 -7.55 17.64
C THR A 179 -6.04 -8.70 17.37
N GLY A 180 -6.40 -9.67 16.54
CA GLY A 180 -5.57 -10.82 16.17
C GLY A 180 -5.27 -10.85 14.68
N THR A 181 -5.83 -11.83 13.96
CA THR A 181 -5.63 -12.00 12.51
C THR A 181 -6.92 -11.78 11.73
N ALA A 182 -6.94 -10.83 10.79
CA ALA A 182 -8.15 -10.60 9.99
C ALA A 182 -8.44 -11.78 9.06
N PHE A 183 -7.44 -12.26 8.33
CA PHE A 183 -7.59 -13.39 7.42
C PHE A 183 -6.42 -14.37 7.59
N SER A 184 -6.70 -15.63 7.90
CA SER A 184 -5.69 -16.67 8.02
C SER A 184 -6.04 -17.91 7.22
N ILE A 185 -5.06 -18.40 6.45
CA ILE A 185 -5.04 -19.76 5.89
C ILE A 185 -3.79 -20.43 6.43
N GLN A 186 -3.98 -21.54 7.15
CA GLN A 186 -2.91 -22.33 7.74
C GLN A 186 -3.02 -23.78 7.29
N GLU A 187 -2.03 -24.24 6.53
CA GLU A 187 -1.83 -25.63 6.14
C GLU A 187 -0.62 -26.22 6.88
N GLY A 188 -0.78 -27.43 7.40
CA GLY A 188 0.29 -28.23 8.01
C GLY A 188 1.13 -29.02 7.00
N GLY A 189 0.73 -29.03 5.71
CA GLY A 189 1.30 -29.87 4.68
C GLY A 189 2.42 -29.32 3.83
N SER A 190 3.25 -30.22 3.31
CA SER A 190 4.35 -29.94 2.38
C SER A 190 3.94 -30.05 0.90
N THR A 191 2.70 -30.48 0.61
CA THR A 191 2.22 -30.74 -0.76
C THR A 191 0.82 -30.17 -0.98
N SER A 192 0.70 -28.87 -1.25
CA SER A 192 -0.60 -28.25 -1.51
C SER A 192 -0.61 -27.40 -2.77
N ILE A 193 -1.51 -27.78 -3.70
CA ILE A 193 -1.95 -26.95 -4.82
C ILE A 193 -3.16 -26.15 -4.32
N ILE A 194 -2.90 -24.92 -3.90
CA ILE A 194 -3.95 -24.01 -3.45
C ILE A 194 -4.54 -23.28 -4.66
N ASN A 195 -5.83 -23.52 -4.92
CA ASN A 195 -6.67 -22.80 -5.87
C ASN A 195 -7.78 -22.03 -5.11
N ASN A 196 -7.47 -21.35 -4.01
CA ASN A 196 -8.46 -20.45 -3.41
C ASN A 196 -8.62 -19.22 -4.31
N ILE A 197 -9.86 -18.85 -4.60
CA ILE A 197 -10.17 -17.63 -5.35
C ILE A 197 -10.62 -16.61 -4.31
N ILE A 198 -9.71 -15.72 -3.96
CA ILE A 198 -10.01 -14.58 -3.10
C ILE A 198 -10.29 -13.40 -4.02
N SER A 199 -11.54 -12.96 -4.07
CA SER A 199 -12.02 -11.82 -4.87
C SER A 199 -12.64 -10.76 -3.98
N ASP A 200 -12.23 -9.51 -4.13
CA ASP A 200 -12.78 -8.36 -3.40
C ASP A 200 -12.72 -8.50 -1.86
N LEU A 201 -11.62 -9.07 -1.33
CA LEU A 201 -11.34 -9.06 0.10
C LEU A 201 -10.88 -7.66 0.51
N ARG A 202 -11.65 -7.02 1.40
CA ARG A 202 -11.34 -5.71 1.96
C ARG A 202 -11.09 -5.81 3.46
N ILE A 203 -9.88 -5.51 3.89
CA ILE A 203 -9.50 -5.47 5.31
C ILE A 203 -9.30 -4.01 5.71
N VAL A 204 -9.91 -3.57 6.80
CA VAL A 204 -9.80 -2.20 7.33
C VAL A 204 -9.41 -2.26 8.81
N ASP A 205 -8.21 -1.80 9.15
CA ASP A 205 -7.83 -1.60 10.55
C ASP A 205 -8.05 -0.14 10.97
N LEU A 206 -8.79 0.04 12.07
CA LEU A 206 -9.06 1.35 12.69
C LEU A 206 -8.73 1.36 14.19
N VAL A 207 -8.16 0.28 14.75
CA VAL A 207 -7.95 0.21 16.22
C VAL A 207 -6.59 0.81 16.56
N GLU A 208 -6.59 1.91 17.31
CA GLU A 208 -5.39 2.48 17.93
C GLU A 208 -4.90 1.56 19.07
N GLY A 209 -3.62 1.19 19.07
CA GLY A 209 -3.00 0.44 20.18
C GLY A 209 -1.78 -0.41 19.78
N ASN A 210 -0.90 -0.65 20.75
CA ASN A 210 0.31 -1.48 20.61
C ASN A 210 0.00 -3.00 20.65
N ILE A 211 -0.97 -3.45 19.87
CA ILE A 211 -1.28 -4.87 19.75
C ILE A 211 -0.66 -5.37 18.45
N GLU A 212 0.10 -6.47 18.51
CA GLU A 212 0.54 -7.14 17.29
C GLU A 212 -0.67 -7.66 16.52
N LYS A 213 -0.83 -7.17 15.29
CA LYS A 213 -1.92 -7.56 14.41
C LYS A 213 -1.37 -8.06 13.09
N THR A 214 -2.07 -9.02 12.52
CA THR A 214 -1.77 -9.54 11.19
C THR A 214 -2.98 -9.38 10.29
N GLY A 215 -2.85 -8.58 9.23
CA GLY A 215 -3.89 -8.46 8.20
C GLY A 215 -4.15 -9.81 7.57
N ILE A 216 -3.13 -10.39 6.95
CA ILE A 216 -3.20 -11.66 6.26
C ILE A 216 -2.08 -12.59 6.74
N LYS A 217 -2.44 -13.79 7.20
CA LYS A 217 -1.49 -14.85 7.55
C LYS A 217 -1.70 -16.05 6.63
N LEU A 218 -0.69 -16.39 5.84
CA LEU A 218 -0.75 -17.51 4.91
C LEU A 218 0.37 -18.50 5.19
N SER A 219 0.03 -19.78 5.23
CA SER A 219 0.96 -20.89 5.05
C SER A 219 0.48 -21.79 3.89
N GLY A 220 1.29 -22.78 3.51
CA GLY A 220 1.09 -23.60 2.31
C GLY A 220 2.11 -23.27 1.21
N MET A 221 1.95 -23.83 0.01
CA MET A 221 2.93 -23.61 -1.09
C MET A 221 2.50 -22.63 -2.18
N ALA A 222 1.21 -22.35 -2.38
CA ALA A 222 0.73 -21.42 -3.42
C ALA A 222 -0.46 -20.61 -2.88
N ASN A 223 -0.75 -19.38 -3.29
CA ASN A 223 -2.05 -18.75 -3.00
C ASN A 223 -2.42 -17.82 -4.15
N VAL A 224 -3.68 -17.81 -4.57
CA VAL A 224 -4.17 -16.94 -5.65
C VAL A 224 -5.06 -15.82 -5.10
N PHE A 225 -4.68 -14.58 -5.38
CA PHE A 225 -5.47 -13.39 -5.03
C PHE A 225 -5.94 -12.66 -6.28
N SER A 226 -7.17 -12.16 -6.23
CA SER A 226 -7.76 -11.21 -7.18
C SER A 226 -8.38 -10.04 -6.41
N ASN A 227 -8.06 -8.79 -6.79
CA ASN A 227 -8.60 -7.56 -6.17
C ASN A 227 -8.54 -7.54 -4.62
N LEU A 228 -7.36 -7.77 -4.06
CA LEU A 228 -7.16 -7.68 -2.62
C LEU A 228 -6.97 -6.21 -2.20
N GLN A 229 -7.83 -5.66 -1.36
CA GLN A 229 -7.68 -4.29 -0.85
C GLN A 229 -7.45 -4.31 0.66
N ILE A 230 -6.37 -3.69 1.12
CA ILE A 230 -6.08 -3.61 2.55
C ILE A 230 -5.89 -2.14 2.88
N PHE A 231 -6.76 -1.60 3.75
CA PHE A 231 -6.70 -0.24 4.24
C PHE A 231 -6.26 -0.26 5.69
N ASN A 232 -5.32 0.60 6.04
CA ASN A 232 -4.92 0.82 7.41
C ASN A 232 -4.99 2.30 7.69
N ASP A 233 -5.77 2.65 8.70
CA ASP A 233 -5.88 4.01 9.20
C ASP A 233 -5.25 4.13 10.60
N SER A 234 -4.60 3.08 11.10
CA SER A 234 -3.94 3.12 12.41
C SER A 234 -2.68 3.99 12.36
N LYS A 235 -2.61 4.98 13.26
CA LYS A 235 -1.45 5.89 13.43
C LYS A 235 -0.38 5.32 14.36
N THR A 236 -0.65 4.18 15.01
CA THR A 236 0.16 3.63 16.12
C THR A 236 0.07 2.11 16.15
N GLY A 237 1.22 1.42 16.28
CA GLY A 237 1.30 -0.04 16.46
C GLY A 237 2.08 -0.76 15.34
N THR A 238 2.49 -2.00 15.62
CA THR A 238 3.12 -2.88 14.62
C THR A 238 2.05 -3.68 13.90
N PHE A 239 1.66 -3.22 12.70
CA PHE A 239 0.76 -3.93 11.83
C PHE A 239 1.53 -4.73 10.78
N TYR A 240 1.45 -6.06 10.85
CA TYR A 240 1.96 -6.94 9.81
C TYR A 240 0.90 -7.09 8.72
N TRP A 241 1.22 -6.61 7.53
CA TRP A 241 0.33 -6.71 6.36
C TRP A 241 0.10 -8.15 5.98
N LEU A 242 1.22 -8.85 5.95
CA LEU A 242 1.35 -10.16 5.38
C LEU A 242 2.39 -10.93 6.19
N ASP A 243 1.96 -12.02 6.81
CA ASP A 243 2.81 -13.01 7.46
C ASP A 243 2.82 -14.27 6.58
N LEU A 244 3.96 -14.50 5.91
CA LEU A 244 4.18 -15.64 5.04
C LEU A 244 5.14 -16.59 5.74
N SER A 245 4.64 -17.77 6.12
CA SER A 245 5.50 -18.75 6.77
C SER A 245 6.13 -19.75 5.79
N ALA A 246 5.59 -19.95 4.57
CA ALA A 246 6.11 -20.94 3.61
C ALA A 246 5.64 -20.81 2.14
N THR A 247 4.97 -19.72 1.74
CA THR A 247 4.11 -19.68 0.53
C THR A 247 4.72 -18.97 -0.69
N ASP A 248 4.53 -19.56 -1.86
CA ASP A 248 4.54 -18.86 -3.15
C ASP A 248 3.19 -18.12 -3.32
N ILE A 249 3.16 -16.88 -3.83
CA ILE A 249 1.91 -16.11 -4.01
C ILE A 249 1.73 -15.75 -5.47
N ARG A 250 0.71 -16.32 -6.13
CA ARG A 250 0.40 -16.03 -7.53
C ARG A 250 -0.70 -14.97 -7.63
N SER A 251 -0.36 -13.84 -8.21
CA SER A 251 -1.31 -12.82 -8.65
C SER A 251 -1.77 -13.15 -10.09
N TYR A 252 -3.07 -13.29 -10.33
CA TYR A 252 -3.61 -13.46 -11.69
C TYR A 252 -3.90 -12.10 -12.31
N ASN A 253 -3.50 -11.88 -13.57
CA ASN A 253 -3.87 -10.77 -14.47
C ASN A 253 -4.63 -9.59 -13.80
N ASN A 254 -3.91 -8.51 -13.48
CA ASN A 254 -4.43 -7.25 -12.93
C ASN A 254 -4.97 -7.30 -11.48
N SER A 255 -4.64 -8.31 -10.67
CA SER A 255 -4.96 -8.24 -9.23
C SER A 255 -4.29 -7.03 -8.59
N PHE A 256 -5.13 -6.07 -8.23
CA PHE A 256 -4.73 -4.86 -7.55
C PHE A 256 -4.59 -5.15 -6.06
N ILE A 257 -3.38 -4.96 -5.52
CA ILE A 257 -3.17 -4.82 -4.07
C ILE A 257 -3.05 -3.33 -3.79
N GLY A 258 -4.18 -2.70 -3.53
CA GLY A 258 -4.26 -1.27 -3.22
C GLY A 258 -4.46 -1.03 -1.74
N GLY A 259 -3.58 -0.24 -1.15
CA GLY A 259 -3.66 0.17 0.24
C GLY A 259 -2.71 1.33 0.50
N GLY A 260 -3.19 2.43 1.09
CA GLY A 260 -2.38 3.62 1.32
C GLY A 260 -1.48 3.54 2.56
N VAL A 261 -0.63 2.51 2.68
CA VAL A 261 -0.18 2.07 4.00
C VAL A 261 1.33 2.13 4.29
N GLU A 262 1.64 2.45 5.56
CA GLU A 262 2.86 2.16 6.31
C GLU A 262 2.68 0.84 7.12
N GLY A 263 3.48 -0.20 6.85
CA GLY A 263 3.56 -1.36 7.74
C GLY A 263 4.49 -2.48 7.25
N LEU A 264 4.65 -3.51 8.07
CA LEU A 264 5.74 -4.48 7.96
C LEU A 264 5.33 -5.77 7.23
N ILE A 265 6.25 -6.35 6.46
CA ILE A 265 6.19 -7.75 6.00
C ILE A 265 7.10 -8.54 6.93
N LYS A 266 6.57 -9.60 7.56
CA LYS A 266 7.28 -10.28 8.66
C LYS A 266 8.48 -11.13 8.21
N ASP A 267 8.49 -11.56 6.94
CA ASP A 267 9.56 -12.37 6.35
C ASP A 267 9.59 -12.16 4.82
N GLU A 268 10.28 -11.11 4.37
CA GLU A 268 10.35 -10.75 2.95
C GLU A 268 11.13 -11.78 2.10
N THR A 269 11.97 -12.60 2.73
CA THR A 269 12.85 -13.57 2.04
C THR A 269 12.08 -14.70 1.36
N LYS A 270 10.82 -14.90 1.75
CA LYS A 270 9.92 -15.93 1.22
C LYS A 270 9.08 -15.48 0.03
N MET A 271 9.18 -14.21 -0.37
CA MET A 271 8.54 -13.74 -1.60
C MET A 271 9.36 -14.16 -2.83
N VAL A 272 8.99 -15.28 -3.45
CA VAL A 272 9.62 -15.76 -4.68
C VAL A 272 8.72 -15.40 -5.89
N ASP A 273 9.33 -14.90 -6.98
CA ASP A 273 8.82 -14.90 -8.37
C ASP A 273 7.50 -14.23 -8.82
N HIS A 274 6.83 -13.31 -8.09
CA HIS A 274 5.51 -12.83 -8.56
C HIS A 274 5.21 -11.32 -8.61
N TYR A 275 4.30 -10.98 -9.54
CA TYR A 275 3.79 -9.65 -9.91
C TYR A 275 2.98 -9.00 -8.77
N PHE A 276 3.66 -8.49 -7.76
CA PHE A 276 3.05 -7.59 -6.78
C PHE A 276 3.01 -6.18 -7.35
N ASN A 277 1.85 -5.77 -7.89
CA ASN A 277 1.63 -4.36 -8.23
C ASN A 277 1.23 -3.61 -6.94
N LEU A 278 2.23 -3.29 -6.11
CA LEU A 278 2.07 -2.51 -4.88
C LEU A 278 1.90 -1.04 -5.23
N ASN A 279 0.70 -0.66 -5.66
CA ASN A 279 0.37 0.74 -5.80
C ASN A 279 0.07 1.32 -4.41
N ILE A 280 0.90 2.28 -3.98
CA ILE A 280 0.72 3.13 -2.77
C ILE A 280 1.25 2.51 -1.45
N VAL A 281 2.31 1.69 -1.46
CA VAL A 281 3.08 1.47 -0.22
C VAL A 281 3.90 2.73 0.06
N LYS A 282 3.58 3.46 1.13
CA LYS A 282 4.35 4.65 1.52
C LYS A 282 5.70 4.28 2.16
N ARG A 283 5.74 3.16 2.92
CA ARG A 283 6.93 2.63 3.62
C ARG A 283 6.78 1.13 3.89
N ALA A 284 7.80 0.33 3.59
CA ALA A 284 7.94 -1.06 4.04
C ALA A 284 9.22 -1.15 4.87
N HIS A 285 9.19 -1.68 6.10
CA HIS A 285 10.44 -1.98 6.82
C HIS A 285 10.72 -3.48 6.76
N SER A 286 11.98 -3.82 6.49
CA SER A 286 12.51 -5.18 6.57
C SER A 286 13.01 -5.46 7.99
N LEU A 287 12.72 -6.66 8.52
CA LEU A 287 13.15 -7.11 9.84
C LEU A 287 14.57 -7.67 9.86
N THR A 288 15.23 -7.88 8.72
CA THR A 288 16.55 -8.53 8.70
C THR A 288 17.72 -7.63 9.12
N GLU A 289 17.50 -6.36 9.42
CA GLU A 289 18.51 -5.47 10.00
C GLU A 289 17.89 -4.65 11.15
N PHE A 290 17.98 -5.18 12.37
CA PHE A 290 17.74 -4.41 13.60
C PHE A 290 18.87 -3.38 13.76
N ASP A 291 18.77 -2.28 13.03
CA ASP A 291 19.73 -1.18 13.14
C ASP A 291 19.11 0.16 12.69
N ASN A 292 17.92 0.52 13.22
CA ASN A 292 17.28 1.86 13.13
C ASN A 292 17.33 2.59 11.76
N LYS A 293 17.48 1.87 10.65
CA LYS A 293 17.61 2.44 9.31
C LYS A 293 16.36 2.08 8.53
N PHE A 294 15.70 3.12 8.02
CA PHE A 294 14.60 3.03 7.08
C PHE A 294 15.02 2.13 5.91
N ALA A 295 14.33 1.02 5.69
CA ALA A 295 14.48 0.25 4.46
C ALA A 295 13.67 0.98 3.38
N PRO A 296 14.29 1.54 2.33
CA PRO A 296 13.54 2.06 1.19
C PRO A 296 12.83 0.90 0.47
N ILE A 297 11.79 1.21 -0.30
CA ILE A 297 11.10 0.26 -1.18
C ILE A 297 12.14 -0.44 -2.05
N ARG A 298 12.53 -1.67 -1.67
CA ARG A 298 13.36 -2.53 -2.48
C ARG A 298 12.45 -3.15 -3.52
N TYR A 299 12.58 -2.74 -4.78
CA TYR A 299 12.12 -3.59 -5.87
C TYR A 299 12.95 -4.88 -5.78
N GLY A 300 12.31 -5.97 -5.37
CA GLY A 300 12.99 -7.23 -5.11
C GLY A 300 13.82 -7.69 -6.33
N LYS A 301 14.86 -8.48 -6.07
CA LYS A 301 15.68 -9.13 -7.09
C LYS A 301 14.84 -9.79 -8.20
N SER A 302 13.68 -10.32 -7.85
CA SER A 302 12.66 -10.92 -8.72
C SER A 302 11.81 -9.94 -9.52
N PHE A 303 11.68 -8.66 -9.13
CA PHE A 303 11.01 -7.64 -9.94
C PHE A 303 11.91 -7.20 -11.10
N ILE A 304 13.20 -6.97 -10.83
CA ILE A 304 14.20 -6.74 -11.87
C ILE A 304 14.35 -8.01 -12.73
N SER A 305 14.38 -9.20 -12.11
CA SER A 305 14.40 -10.45 -12.87
C SER A 305 13.13 -10.71 -13.68
N ASN A 306 11.91 -10.40 -13.23
CA ASN A 306 10.69 -10.59 -14.02
C ASN A 306 10.50 -9.56 -15.14
N ILE A 307 10.95 -8.31 -14.94
CA ILE A 307 11.08 -7.33 -16.02
C ILE A 307 12.01 -7.87 -17.13
N LEU A 308 13.04 -8.62 -16.74
CA LEU A 308 13.94 -9.27 -17.68
C LEU A 308 13.32 -10.57 -18.25
N ASP A 309 12.77 -11.46 -17.41
CA ASP A 309 12.37 -12.84 -17.74
C ASP A 309 11.10 -12.93 -18.59
N ASN A 310 10.13 -12.01 -18.45
CA ASN A 310 8.89 -12.05 -19.24
C ASN A 310 8.84 -11.03 -20.40
N ASN A 311 9.82 -10.12 -20.52
CA ASN A 311 9.84 -9.10 -21.58
C ASN A 311 11.10 -9.11 -22.45
N PHE A 312 11.94 -10.15 -22.43
CA PHE A 312 13.05 -10.27 -23.40
C PHE A 312 12.58 -10.27 -24.87
N ASN A 313 11.30 -10.60 -25.14
CA ASN A 313 10.68 -10.51 -26.47
C ASN A 313 9.77 -9.27 -26.68
N ARG A 314 9.66 -8.39 -25.68
CA ARG A 314 8.92 -7.10 -25.71
C ARG A 314 9.77 -5.96 -25.12
N ILE A 315 11.07 -5.95 -25.44
CA ILE A 315 12.02 -4.90 -25.03
C ILE A 315 11.76 -3.63 -25.85
N GLU A 316 10.80 -2.81 -25.42
CA GLU A 316 10.57 -1.46 -26.00
C GLU A 316 10.99 -0.31 -25.06
N ASN A 317 11.40 -0.60 -23.82
CA ASN A 317 11.59 0.42 -22.77
C ASN A 317 13.02 0.62 -22.23
N TYR A 318 14.01 -0.13 -22.74
CA TYR A 318 15.43 0.13 -22.48
C TYR A 318 16.05 0.78 -23.71
N ILE A 319 16.38 2.07 -23.62
CA ILE A 319 17.10 2.78 -24.68
C ILE A 319 18.59 2.73 -24.33
N GLY A 320 19.24 1.63 -24.70
CA GLY A 320 20.69 1.57 -24.73
C GLY A 320 21.22 2.31 -25.93
N GLN A 321 21.63 3.57 -25.76
CA GLN A 321 22.46 4.23 -26.76
C GLN A 321 23.90 3.90 -26.43
N ASN A 322 24.57 3.17 -27.32
CA ASN A 322 25.99 2.86 -27.21
C ASN A 322 26.38 2.02 -25.99
N CYS A 323 25.49 1.11 -25.58
CA CYS A 323 25.74 0.11 -24.53
C CYS A 323 25.23 -1.28 -24.94
N SER A 324 25.85 -2.33 -24.41
CA SER A 324 25.32 -3.70 -24.38
C SER A 324 24.95 -4.11 -22.95
N PHE A 325 24.13 -5.15 -22.84
CA PHE A 325 23.53 -5.58 -21.58
C PHE A 325 23.78 -7.07 -21.34
N GLU A 326 24.15 -7.40 -20.11
CA GLU A 326 24.34 -8.77 -19.63
C GLU A 326 23.69 -8.91 -18.25
N ARG A 327 22.97 -10.00 -18.01
CA ARG A 327 22.44 -10.34 -16.68
C ARG A 327 23.57 -10.90 -15.82
N THR A 328 23.67 -10.46 -14.57
CA THR A 328 24.59 -11.05 -13.58
C THR A 328 23.81 -11.76 -12.48
N SER A 329 24.52 -12.44 -11.57
CA SER A 329 23.91 -13.03 -10.38
C SER A 329 23.33 -11.99 -9.42
N ASN A 330 23.72 -10.72 -9.56
CA ASN A 330 23.38 -9.63 -8.65
C ASN A 330 22.55 -8.51 -9.31
N GLY A 331 22.40 -8.48 -10.64
CA GLY A 331 21.58 -7.46 -11.31
C GLY A 331 21.83 -7.35 -12.80
N VAL A 332 22.00 -6.12 -13.31
CA VAL A 332 22.24 -5.84 -14.73
C VAL A 332 23.62 -5.23 -14.91
N LYS A 333 24.44 -5.83 -15.76
CA LYS A 333 25.71 -5.28 -16.20
C LYS A 333 25.53 -4.57 -17.54
N VAL A 334 25.79 -3.27 -17.53
CA VAL A 334 25.82 -2.39 -18.69
C VAL A 334 27.27 -2.25 -19.15
N THR A 335 27.57 -2.53 -20.41
CA THR A 335 28.91 -2.35 -20.99
C THR A 335 28.85 -1.28 -22.07
N GLN A 336 29.68 -0.25 -21.97
CA GLN A 336 29.76 0.81 -22.96
C GLN A 336 30.39 0.31 -24.26
N THR A 337 29.67 0.41 -25.38
CA THR A 337 30.11 -0.08 -26.70
C THR A 337 30.61 1.04 -27.63
N SER A 338 30.34 2.31 -27.33
CA SER A 338 31.01 3.46 -27.97
C SER A 338 31.27 4.58 -26.97
N GLN A 339 32.00 5.62 -27.39
CA GLN A 339 32.13 6.85 -26.61
C GLN A 339 30.72 7.38 -26.28
N PHE A 340 30.47 7.76 -25.02
CA PHE A 340 29.16 8.19 -24.48
C PHE A 340 28.07 7.11 -24.37
N GLY A 341 28.36 6.04 -23.63
CA GLY A 341 27.36 5.03 -23.27
C GLY A 341 26.26 5.58 -22.34
N LYS A 342 25.00 5.32 -22.67
CA LYS A 342 23.85 5.70 -21.84
C LYS A 342 22.88 4.54 -21.66
N PHE A 343 22.40 4.40 -20.44
CA PHE A 343 21.38 3.46 -20.04
C PHE A 343 20.17 4.22 -19.50
N TYR A 344 18.99 3.91 -20.02
CA TYR A 344 17.73 4.50 -19.58
C TYR A 344 16.67 3.43 -19.32
N VAL A 345 15.80 3.71 -18.36
CA VAL A 345 14.58 2.98 -18.03
C VAL A 345 13.43 3.97 -18.09
N ASN A 346 12.42 3.66 -18.89
CA ASN A 346 11.20 4.46 -18.92
C ASN A 346 10.44 4.31 -17.59
N LEU A 347 9.97 5.42 -17.02
CA LEU A 347 9.09 5.36 -15.85
C LEU A 347 7.67 4.96 -16.26
N LEU A 348 7.09 4.00 -15.53
CA LEU A 348 5.67 3.68 -15.65
C LEU A 348 4.88 4.84 -15.01
N GLU A 349 3.98 5.46 -15.78
CA GLU A 349 3.10 6.56 -15.32
C GLU A 349 3.79 7.88 -14.92
N PRO A 350 4.51 8.54 -15.84
CA PRO A 350 5.26 9.76 -15.51
C PRO A 350 4.41 10.93 -14.98
N SER A 351 3.13 10.98 -15.36
CA SER A 351 2.16 11.96 -14.88
C SER A 351 1.98 11.96 -13.36
N LYS A 352 2.26 10.83 -12.67
CA LYS A 352 2.18 10.71 -11.21
C LYS A 352 3.18 11.60 -10.46
N TYR A 353 4.28 11.94 -11.14
CA TYR A 353 5.39 12.70 -10.56
C TYR A 353 5.28 14.21 -10.81
N PHE A 354 4.31 14.67 -11.60
CA PHE A 354 4.16 16.09 -11.93
C PHE A 354 4.03 16.97 -10.68
N GLY A 355 4.83 18.04 -10.64
CA GLY A 355 4.90 19.00 -9.54
C GLY A 355 5.66 18.51 -8.30
N LYS A 356 6.21 17.29 -8.30
CA LYS A 356 6.90 16.68 -7.14
C LYS A 356 8.41 16.64 -7.36
N TYR A 357 9.18 16.51 -6.27
CA TYR A 357 10.57 16.08 -6.35
C TYR A 357 10.63 14.56 -6.48
N VAL A 358 11.43 14.09 -7.42
CA VAL A 358 11.74 12.67 -7.61
C VAL A 358 13.21 12.47 -7.28
N THR A 359 13.47 11.50 -6.40
CA THR A 359 14.81 11.07 -6.04
C THR A 359 15.04 9.68 -6.61
N VAL A 360 16.04 9.52 -7.46
CA VAL A 360 16.50 8.22 -7.95
C VAL A 360 17.76 7.85 -7.21
N THR A 361 17.75 6.71 -6.53
CA THR A 361 18.91 6.15 -5.83
C THR A 361 19.26 4.80 -6.43
N MET A 362 20.53 4.57 -6.71
CA MET A 362 21.02 3.34 -7.34
C MET A 362 22.20 2.77 -6.55
N LYS A 363 22.27 1.44 -6.45
CA LYS A 363 23.48 0.76 -5.98
C LYS A 363 24.23 0.19 -7.17
N VAL A 364 25.41 0.76 -7.45
CA VAL A 364 26.17 0.53 -8.68
C VAL A 364 27.62 0.20 -8.35
N LYS A 365 28.17 -0.80 -9.01
CA LYS A 365 29.61 -1.09 -9.08
C LYS A 365 30.07 -0.80 -10.48
N SER A 366 31.07 0.06 -10.69
CA SER A 366 31.48 0.41 -12.05
C SER A 366 33.00 0.45 -12.21
N SER A 367 33.46 -0.05 -13.36
CA SER A 367 34.87 0.04 -13.74
C SER A 367 35.29 1.46 -14.09
N TYR A 368 34.34 2.38 -14.26
CA TYR A 368 34.60 3.79 -14.50
C TYR A 368 33.57 4.69 -13.78
N LYS A 369 33.77 5.99 -13.89
CA LYS A 369 32.89 6.99 -13.32
C LYS A 369 31.52 7.00 -14.01
N VAL A 370 30.45 6.89 -13.24
CA VAL A 370 29.05 6.88 -13.72
C VAL A 370 28.20 7.91 -12.98
N PHE A 371 27.11 8.33 -13.63
CA PHE A 371 26.20 9.34 -13.11
C PHE A 371 24.75 8.86 -13.20
N PRO A 372 23.99 8.90 -12.10
CA PRO A 372 22.55 8.70 -12.18
C PRO A 372 21.91 9.93 -12.82
N VAL A 373 20.93 9.71 -13.70
CA VAL A 373 20.28 10.79 -14.45
C VAL A 373 18.75 10.66 -14.43
N ILE A 374 18.09 11.81 -14.42
CA ILE A 374 16.64 11.95 -14.60
C ILE A 374 16.41 12.79 -15.87
N VAL A 375 15.87 12.18 -16.92
CA VAL A 375 15.74 12.80 -18.24
C VAL A 375 14.28 13.19 -18.51
N ASN A 376 14.09 14.48 -18.84
CA ASN A 376 12.87 14.95 -19.51
C ASN A 376 13.20 15.14 -20.99
N SER A 377 12.18 15.00 -21.86
CA SER A 377 12.28 15.00 -23.33
C SER A 377 13.14 16.11 -23.96
N ASP A 378 13.36 17.22 -23.25
CA ASP A 378 13.89 18.44 -23.84
C ASP A 378 15.34 18.76 -23.43
N VAL A 379 15.84 18.23 -22.30
CA VAL A 379 17.23 18.45 -21.85
C VAL A 379 17.70 17.32 -20.92
N SER A 380 18.83 16.68 -21.27
CA SER A 380 19.56 15.77 -20.38
C SER A 380 20.38 16.58 -19.39
N PHE A 381 20.06 16.53 -18.09
CA PHE A 381 20.91 17.13 -17.06
C PHE A 381 21.60 16.02 -16.25
N LEU A 382 22.93 16.13 -16.14
CA LEU A 382 23.78 15.32 -15.27
C LEU A 382 23.78 15.96 -13.88
N HIS A 383 23.14 15.33 -12.90
CA HIS A 383 23.25 15.71 -11.50
C HIS A 383 23.60 14.48 -10.68
N GLY A 384 24.89 14.25 -10.49
CA GLY A 384 25.37 13.27 -9.53
C GLY A 384 26.82 13.58 -9.24
N THR A 385 27.23 13.46 -7.98
CA THR A 385 28.65 13.43 -7.68
C THR A 385 29.20 12.17 -8.31
N PRO A 386 30.16 12.30 -9.22
CA PRO A 386 30.68 11.12 -9.85
C PRO A 386 31.49 10.28 -8.90
N ASN A 387 31.25 8.98 -8.91
CA ASN A 387 32.06 8.03 -8.18
C ASN A 387 32.60 6.93 -9.08
N HIS A 388 33.80 6.47 -8.74
CA HIS A 388 34.43 5.28 -9.28
C HIS A 388 34.72 4.35 -8.12
N THR A 389 34.14 3.16 -8.14
CA THR A 389 34.44 2.15 -7.13
C THR A 389 34.53 0.76 -7.72
N GLN A 390 35.59 0.06 -7.32
CA GLN A 390 35.72 -1.37 -7.53
C GLN A 390 34.67 -2.17 -6.72
N ASP A 391 34.02 -1.52 -5.75
CA ASP A 391 32.90 -2.05 -4.96
C ASP A 391 31.57 -1.35 -5.27
N TYR A 392 30.48 -1.88 -4.74
CA TYR A 392 29.16 -1.27 -4.89
C TYR A 392 29.03 0.00 -4.06
N GLU A 393 28.57 1.07 -4.70
CA GLU A 393 28.25 2.33 -4.06
C GLU A 393 26.81 2.77 -4.30
N ILE A 394 26.30 3.58 -3.37
CA ILE A 394 24.98 4.19 -3.48
C ILE A 394 25.14 5.59 -4.06
N ILE A 395 24.58 5.81 -5.25
CA ILE A 395 24.55 7.10 -5.94
C ILE A 395 23.11 7.58 -6.04
N SER A 396 22.89 8.89 -5.89
CA SER A 396 21.54 9.48 -5.90
C SER A 396 21.47 10.74 -6.77
N VAL A 397 20.33 10.98 -7.39
CA VAL A 397 19.97 12.22 -8.09
C VAL A 397 18.55 12.61 -7.74
N SER A 398 18.31 13.91 -7.60
CA SER A 398 16.99 14.43 -7.23
C SER A 398 16.60 15.56 -8.15
N LYS A 399 15.36 15.57 -8.61
CA LYS A 399 14.87 16.60 -9.54
C LYS A 399 13.38 16.87 -9.34
N ARG A 400 12.99 18.15 -9.41
CA ARG A 400 11.57 18.54 -9.50
C ARG A 400 11.04 18.28 -10.90
N ILE A 401 9.88 17.66 -10.99
CA ILE A 401 9.25 17.30 -12.26
C ILE A 401 8.24 18.38 -12.63
N ASP A 402 8.70 19.39 -13.37
CA ASP A 402 7.91 20.59 -13.66
C ASP A 402 6.99 20.45 -14.88
N ASN A 403 7.11 19.36 -15.65
CA ASN A 403 6.25 19.07 -16.79
C ASN A 403 5.94 17.55 -16.88
N ASN A 404 4.88 17.20 -17.62
CA ASN A 404 4.47 15.80 -17.85
C ASN A 404 5.46 15.00 -18.73
N ASN A 405 6.63 15.55 -19.04
CA ASN A 405 7.59 14.99 -19.99
C ASN A 405 8.74 14.24 -19.30
N LEU A 406 8.60 13.90 -18.03
CA LEU A 406 9.48 12.91 -17.42
C LEU A 406 9.28 11.60 -18.18
N THR A 407 10.28 11.12 -18.87
CA THR A 407 10.14 9.86 -19.60
C THR A 407 11.07 8.81 -19.03
N GLN A 408 12.24 9.20 -18.51
CA GLN A 408 13.35 8.28 -18.31
C GLN A 408 14.18 8.56 -17.05
N ILE A 409 14.63 7.48 -16.41
CA ILE A 409 15.67 7.48 -15.38
C ILE A 409 16.81 6.58 -15.84
N GLY A 410 18.05 6.84 -15.45
CA GLY A 410 19.16 6.10 -16.06
C GLY A 410 20.52 6.30 -15.45
N LEU A 411 21.52 5.73 -16.12
CA LEU A 411 22.95 5.90 -15.85
C LEU A 411 23.66 6.36 -17.10
N VAL A 412 24.59 7.31 -16.93
CA VAL A 412 25.46 7.80 -17.99
C VAL A 412 26.91 7.57 -17.58
N PHE A 413 27.71 7.01 -18.48
CA PHE A 413 29.16 6.92 -18.28
C PHE A 413 29.80 8.29 -18.47
N ASP A 414 30.85 8.59 -17.70
CA ASP A 414 31.64 9.81 -17.90
C ASP A 414 32.14 9.92 -19.34
N VAL A 415 32.21 11.15 -19.85
CA VAL A 415 32.65 11.43 -21.23
C VAL A 415 34.04 10.91 -21.55
N ASN A 416 34.87 10.69 -20.52
CA ASN A 416 36.22 10.14 -20.62
C ASN A 416 36.28 8.62 -20.37
N ALA A 417 35.14 7.96 -20.17
CA ALA A 417 35.09 6.52 -19.96
C ALA A 417 35.57 5.78 -21.23
N PRO A 418 36.57 4.89 -21.12
CA PRO A 418 37.02 4.10 -22.27
C PRO A 418 35.90 3.15 -22.73
N ILE A 419 35.86 2.86 -24.03
CA ILE A 419 35.01 1.81 -24.60
C ILE A 419 35.32 0.49 -23.87
N GLY A 420 34.28 -0.25 -23.50
CA GLY A 420 34.38 -1.45 -22.67
C GLY A 420 34.25 -1.17 -21.16
N SER A 421 34.08 0.08 -20.74
CA SER A 421 33.70 0.39 -19.35
C SER A 421 32.40 -0.30 -18.98
N THR A 422 32.32 -0.83 -17.76
CA THR A 422 31.18 -1.60 -17.27
C THR A 422 30.58 -0.96 -16.03
N ALA A 423 29.26 -1.09 -15.86
CA ALA A 423 28.55 -0.74 -14.65
C ALA A 423 27.57 -1.86 -14.33
N GLU A 424 27.70 -2.47 -13.15
CA GLU A 424 26.77 -3.46 -12.61
C GLU A 424 25.83 -2.76 -11.64
N ILE A 425 24.54 -2.80 -11.95
CA ILE A 425 23.46 -2.19 -11.17
C ILE A 425 22.80 -3.31 -10.37
N ASP A 426 22.90 -3.24 -9.05
CA ASP A 426 22.23 -4.18 -8.11
C ASP A 426 20.75 -3.82 -8.04
N TRP A 427 20.44 -2.56 -7.71
CA TRP A 427 19.06 -2.06 -7.62
C TRP A 427 18.93 -0.57 -7.93
N ILE A 428 17.70 -0.16 -8.25
CA ILE A 428 17.28 1.23 -8.48
C ILE A 428 16.02 1.49 -7.64
N VAL A 429 15.97 2.61 -6.94
CA VAL A 429 14.82 3.08 -6.16
C VAL A 429 14.41 4.47 -6.64
N VAL A 430 13.10 4.71 -6.76
CA VAL A 430 12.51 6.00 -7.10
C VAL A 430 11.61 6.44 -5.96
N ASN A 431 11.98 7.52 -5.28
CA ASN A 431 11.24 8.08 -4.16
C ASN A 431 10.57 9.40 -4.55
N GLU A 432 9.32 9.59 -4.11
CA GLU A 432 8.62 10.86 -4.21
C GLU A 432 8.89 11.71 -2.96
N GLY A 433 9.47 12.88 -3.15
CA GLY A 433 9.68 13.89 -2.11
C GLY A 433 8.76 15.10 -2.31
N ARG A 434 8.26 15.66 -1.21
CA ARG A 434 7.67 17.02 -1.22
C ARG A 434 8.73 18.12 -1.18
N LEU A 435 9.96 17.80 -0.77
CA LEU A 435 11.08 18.72 -0.59
C LEU A 435 12.37 18.14 -1.19
N SER A 436 13.30 19.01 -1.57
CA SER A 436 14.61 18.63 -2.12
C SER A 436 15.41 17.79 -1.11
N PRO A 437 16.01 16.64 -1.49
CA PRO A 437 16.68 15.72 -0.54
C PRO A 437 17.96 16.23 0.14
N ASN A 438 18.36 17.47 -0.10
CA ASN A 438 19.46 18.11 0.64
C ASN A 438 19.00 18.81 1.93
N GLU A 439 17.71 18.74 2.29
CA GLU A 439 17.20 19.36 3.51
C GLU A 439 17.12 18.36 4.69
N ASN A 440 18.28 17.96 5.20
CA ASN A 440 18.47 17.84 6.65
C ASN A 440 18.98 19.18 7.23
N VAL A 441 18.62 20.29 6.59
CA VAL A 441 18.74 21.61 7.20
C VAL A 441 17.47 21.75 8.05
N PRO A 442 17.57 22.07 9.35
CA PRO A 442 16.40 22.44 10.13
C PRO A 442 15.62 23.50 9.35
N ASN A 443 14.30 23.54 9.53
CA ASN A 443 13.35 24.46 8.90
C ASN A 443 13.76 25.94 9.12
N ILE A 444 14.83 26.39 8.46
CA ILE A 444 15.38 27.73 8.51
C ILE A 444 14.67 28.43 7.37
N PRO A 445 13.70 29.32 7.63
CA PRO A 445 13.09 30.11 6.58
C PRO A 445 14.19 30.80 5.78
N TYR A 446 14.15 30.67 4.46
CA TYR A 446 15.13 31.31 3.59
C TYR A 446 14.78 32.80 3.54
N LYS A 447 15.56 33.59 4.27
CA LYS A 447 15.38 35.03 4.35
C LYS A 447 16.46 35.75 3.58
N ALA A 448 16.04 36.56 2.60
CA ALA A 448 16.91 37.52 1.93
C ALA A 448 16.26 38.91 2.04
N LYS A 449 17.07 39.97 2.18
CA LYS A 449 16.58 41.35 2.18
C LYS A 449 17.62 42.28 1.59
N GLY A 450 17.17 43.39 1.03
CA GLY A 450 18.07 44.39 0.48
C GLY A 450 17.34 45.65 0.02
N THR A 451 18.07 46.43 -0.77
CA THR A 451 17.52 47.61 -1.45
C THR A 451 17.77 47.50 -2.95
N ALA A 452 17.01 48.25 -3.73
CA ALA A 452 17.17 48.34 -5.17
C ALA A 452 16.79 49.75 -5.64
N ASP A 453 17.55 50.28 -6.59
CA ASP A 453 17.32 51.61 -7.16
C ASP A 453 17.04 51.47 -8.66
N ILE A 454 15.96 52.09 -9.12
CA ILE A 454 15.70 52.32 -10.55
C ILE A 454 16.17 53.74 -10.87
N ILE A 455 17.11 53.85 -11.81
CA ILE A 455 17.70 55.13 -12.19
C ILE A 455 16.73 55.99 -13.01
N ALA A 456 16.99 57.29 -13.05
CA ALA A 456 16.21 58.36 -13.69
C ALA A 456 15.59 58.03 -15.06
N THR A 457 16.34 57.29 -15.88
CA THR A 457 16.03 57.00 -17.29
C THR A 457 15.51 55.59 -17.54
N GLU A 458 15.44 54.76 -16.51
CA GLU A 458 15.04 53.35 -16.61
C GLU A 458 13.68 53.12 -15.93
N ASN A 459 13.01 52.04 -16.32
CA ASN A 459 11.75 51.62 -15.72
C ASN A 459 11.84 50.22 -15.08
N LYS A 460 13.04 49.67 -14.94
CA LYS A 460 13.30 48.32 -14.44
C LYS A 460 14.61 48.29 -13.65
N VAL A 461 14.67 47.47 -12.59
CA VAL A 461 15.91 47.02 -11.96
C VAL A 461 15.88 45.51 -11.76
N ILE A 462 17.03 44.84 -11.96
CA ILE A 462 17.21 43.43 -11.65
C ILE A 462 17.83 43.32 -10.25
N VAL A 463 17.11 42.69 -9.33
CA VAL A 463 17.54 42.44 -7.96
C VAL A 463 18.21 41.09 -7.87
N ASN A 464 19.49 41.05 -7.51
CA ASN A 464 20.21 39.81 -7.20
C ASN A 464 20.02 39.47 -5.72
N HIS A 465 19.13 38.53 -5.40
CA HIS A 465 18.84 38.12 -4.01
C HIS A 465 19.70 36.96 -3.51
N GLY A 466 20.42 36.27 -4.41
CA GLY A 466 21.46 35.30 -4.05
C GLY A 466 20.98 33.93 -3.53
N LEU A 467 19.67 33.64 -3.59
CA LEU A 467 19.15 32.32 -3.22
C LEU A 467 19.27 31.35 -4.42
N PRO A 468 19.64 30.08 -4.20
CA PRO A 468 19.95 29.11 -5.27
C PRO A 468 18.69 28.44 -5.88
N PHE A 469 17.56 29.13 -5.85
CA PHE A 469 16.30 28.64 -6.41
C PHE A 469 15.41 29.81 -6.86
N THR A 470 14.40 29.49 -7.68
CA THR A 470 13.40 30.46 -8.15
C THR A 470 12.36 30.68 -7.06
N ILE A 471 12.08 31.94 -6.72
CA ILE A 471 11.19 32.33 -5.61
C ILE A 471 9.79 32.64 -6.18
N PRO A 472 8.70 32.05 -5.65
CA PRO A 472 7.35 32.47 -6.00
C PRO A 472 7.13 33.97 -5.73
N LEU A 473 6.45 34.66 -6.63
CA LEU A 473 6.29 36.13 -6.56
C LEU A 473 5.56 36.60 -5.29
N ASP A 474 4.68 35.77 -4.72
CA ASP A 474 3.95 36.01 -3.48
C ASP A 474 4.82 35.91 -2.21
N CYS A 475 6.03 35.38 -2.31
CA CYS A 475 7.01 35.35 -1.23
C CYS A 475 7.95 36.58 -1.23
N ILE A 476 7.84 37.46 -2.24
CA ILE A 476 8.70 38.64 -2.40
C ILE A 476 7.92 39.90 -2.02
N ASN A 477 8.29 40.52 -0.91
CA ASN A 477 7.74 41.80 -0.48
C ASN A 477 8.65 42.93 -0.95
N VAL A 478 8.11 43.87 -1.72
CA VAL A 478 8.81 45.09 -2.16
C VAL A 478 8.05 46.30 -1.65
N SER A 479 8.76 47.36 -1.24
CA SER A 479 8.14 48.60 -0.79
C SER A 479 9.00 49.80 -1.21
N PRO A 480 8.40 50.83 -1.83
CA PRO A 480 9.12 52.05 -2.17
C PRO A 480 9.55 52.79 -0.90
N THR A 481 10.78 53.31 -0.86
CA THR A 481 11.34 54.03 0.30
C THR A 481 11.44 55.53 0.08
N ASN A 482 11.07 56.02 -1.11
CA ASN A 482 10.98 57.44 -1.43
C ASN A 482 9.83 57.73 -2.42
N ASN A 483 9.67 59.01 -2.78
CA ASN A 483 8.82 59.40 -3.90
C ASN A 483 9.41 58.85 -5.21
N LEU A 484 8.62 58.11 -5.98
CA LEU A 484 9.02 57.45 -7.22
C LEU A 484 9.16 58.42 -8.42
N GLY A 485 9.04 59.73 -8.17
CA GLY A 485 9.20 60.77 -9.18
C GLY A 485 7.99 60.81 -10.12
N GLN A 486 8.22 60.58 -11.41
CA GLN A 486 7.15 60.54 -12.41
C GLN A 486 6.35 59.23 -12.40
N ALA A 487 6.92 58.14 -11.86
CA ALA A 487 6.25 56.84 -11.74
C ALA A 487 5.11 56.88 -10.72
N LYS A 488 3.99 56.24 -11.05
CA LYS A 488 2.79 56.15 -10.20
C LYS A 488 2.51 54.73 -9.71
N LYS A 489 3.09 53.72 -10.36
CA LYS A 489 2.89 52.30 -10.05
C LYS A 489 4.21 51.56 -10.10
N TRP A 490 4.27 50.48 -9.33
CA TRP A 490 5.36 49.52 -9.38
C TRP A 490 4.79 48.10 -9.26
N TRP A 491 5.54 47.12 -9.76
CA TRP A 491 5.22 45.71 -9.62
C TRP A 491 6.49 44.87 -9.69
N ILE A 492 6.39 43.62 -9.24
CA ILE A 492 7.42 42.61 -9.41
C ILE A 492 7.01 41.74 -10.58
N ASP A 493 7.95 41.42 -11.46
CA ASP A 493 7.74 40.46 -12.54
C ASP A 493 9.00 39.62 -12.74
N GLN A 494 8.83 38.41 -13.28
CA GLN A 494 9.89 37.45 -13.59
C GLN A 494 10.85 37.17 -12.41
N SER A 495 10.56 36.14 -11.61
CA SER A 495 11.56 35.53 -10.73
C SER A 495 12.30 34.40 -11.45
N SER A 496 13.60 34.31 -11.20
CA SER A 496 14.46 33.20 -11.61
C SER A 496 15.40 32.84 -10.47
N GLU A 497 16.26 31.85 -10.68
CA GLU A 497 17.30 31.52 -9.71
C GLU A 497 18.19 32.73 -9.41
N GLY A 498 18.26 33.09 -8.12
CA GLY A 498 19.07 34.19 -7.60
C GLY A 498 18.61 35.60 -7.96
N LYS A 499 17.54 35.77 -8.75
CA LYS A 499 17.12 37.09 -9.25
C LYS A 499 15.59 37.29 -9.32
N PHE A 500 15.16 38.54 -9.19
CA PHE A 500 13.83 39.00 -9.63
C PHE A 500 13.91 40.42 -10.20
N SER A 501 12.87 40.89 -10.89
CA SER A 501 12.85 42.25 -11.41
C SER A 501 11.78 43.12 -10.73
N ILE A 502 12.11 44.38 -10.46
CA ILE A 502 11.15 45.41 -10.05
C ILE A 502 10.95 46.36 -11.23
N PHE A 503 9.70 46.66 -11.54
CA PHE A 503 9.29 47.56 -12.61
C PHE A 503 8.54 48.77 -12.06
N VAL A 504 8.60 49.88 -12.80
CA VAL A 504 7.75 51.06 -12.63
C VAL A 504 7.04 51.39 -13.96
N ASP A 505 5.89 52.06 -13.88
CA ASP A 505 5.06 52.38 -15.06
C ASP A 505 5.66 53.49 -15.96
N SER A 506 6.52 54.33 -15.42
CA SER A 506 7.34 55.28 -16.17
C SER A 506 8.70 55.48 -15.51
N ALA A 507 9.71 55.95 -16.24
CA ALA A 507 11.01 56.26 -15.63
C ALA A 507 10.85 57.34 -14.53
N PRO A 508 11.62 57.30 -13.42
CA PRO A 508 11.44 58.23 -12.29
C PRO A 508 11.65 59.72 -12.63
N GLY A 509 12.36 60.04 -13.72
CA GLY A 509 12.67 61.43 -14.11
C GLY A 509 13.92 61.95 -13.39
N THR A 510 13.90 63.16 -12.83
CA THR A 510 15.11 63.80 -12.25
C THR A 510 15.59 63.19 -10.92
N GLY A 511 15.03 62.04 -10.49
CA GLY A 511 15.36 61.35 -9.24
C GLY A 511 15.57 59.84 -9.42
N LEU A 512 15.81 59.13 -8.32
CA LEU A 512 15.86 57.67 -8.26
C LEU A 512 14.56 57.14 -7.67
N ALA A 513 14.02 56.04 -8.17
CA ALA A 513 13.00 55.27 -7.45
C ALA A 513 13.70 54.22 -6.58
N LYS A 514 13.56 54.34 -5.26
CA LYS A 514 14.22 53.46 -4.29
C LYS A 514 13.24 52.47 -3.69
N PHE A 515 13.66 51.23 -3.56
CA PHE A 515 12.88 50.14 -3.00
C PHE A 515 13.65 49.43 -1.89
N ALA A 516 12.94 49.04 -0.83
CA ALA A 516 13.36 48.00 0.10
C ALA A 516 12.64 46.70 -0.28
N TRP A 517 13.32 45.58 -0.15
CA TRP A 517 12.74 44.27 -0.46
C TRP A 517 13.12 43.22 0.58
N ASN A 518 12.24 42.25 0.78
CA ASN A 518 12.50 41.06 1.58
C ASN A 518 11.83 39.83 0.96
N ILE A 519 12.41 38.67 1.21
CA ILE A 519 11.92 37.36 0.83
C ILE A 519 11.74 36.57 2.11
N GLU A 520 10.54 36.04 2.32
CA GLU A 520 10.24 35.07 3.37
C GLU A 520 9.68 33.81 2.70
N TYR A 521 10.54 32.79 2.57
CA TYR A 521 10.23 31.50 1.94
C TYR A 521 10.43 30.33 2.90
#